data_AF-A0A8H6RA48-F1
#
_entry.id   AF-A0A8H6RA48-F1
#
_cell.length_a   1.000
_cell.length_b   1.000
_cell.length_c   1.000
_cell.angle_alpha   90.00
_cell.angle_beta   90.00
_cell.angle_gamma   90.00
#
_symmetry.space_group_name_H-M   'P 1'
#
loop_
_entity.id
_entity.type
_entity.pdbx_description
1 polymer ?
#
loop_
_entity_poly.entity_id
_entity_poly.type
_entity_poly.pdbx_seq_one_letter_code
_entity_poly.pdbx_strand_id
1 'polypeptide(L)'
;MNWIEPAKAVIELHDTVFKGSPEFLDDGTEYVPDDGISRPVYVGEPRRSIDHEWALLHWGRFFLLSKEEAQAAWGSKYQQYWSPRQGGYVAALEVMHTLHCLDHIRKSLYPEHYTEDSPVHGTLHRDHCLDHLRQTIMCNADLTPIPSRFYLSLGDNYIDSDQPHTCRNWNRIRDWVSERYNGSLAVPPAPGTILTASEWS
;
A
#
# COMPACT_ATOMS: atom_id res chain seq x y z
N MET A 1 -21.50 6.25 -4.29
CA MET A 1 -20.06 6.50 -4.50
C MET A 1 -19.47 6.79 -3.14
N ASN A 2 -18.72 5.86 -2.55
CA ASN A 2 -18.31 5.91 -1.14
C ASN A 2 -16.93 6.56 -0.97
N TRP A 3 -16.75 7.74 -1.57
CA TRP A 3 -15.50 8.48 -1.48
C TRP A 3 -15.58 9.48 -0.32
N ILE A 4 -14.49 9.65 0.41
CA ILE A 4 -14.32 10.80 1.30
C ILE A 4 -14.19 12.02 0.38
N GLU A 5 -15.14 12.96 0.43
CA GLU A 5 -15.19 14.11 -0.50
C GLU A 5 -13.85 14.86 -0.62
N PRO A 6 -13.14 15.19 0.48
CA PRO A 6 -11.80 15.77 0.40
C PRO A 6 -10.76 14.95 -0.37
N ALA A 7 -10.86 13.62 -0.40
CA ALA A 7 -9.92 12.75 -1.11
C ALA A 7 -10.09 12.83 -2.64
N LYS A 8 -11.22 13.37 -3.14
CA LYS A 8 -11.41 13.53 -4.59
C LYS A 8 -10.42 14.52 -5.20
N ALA A 9 -9.92 15.48 -4.42
CA ALA A 9 -8.98 16.50 -4.89
C ALA A 9 -7.61 15.93 -5.30
N VAL A 10 -7.30 14.68 -4.89
CA VAL A 10 -6.05 13.99 -5.24
C VAL A 10 -6.23 12.88 -6.28
N ILE A 11 -7.42 12.77 -6.86
CA ILE A 11 -7.67 11.89 -8.00
C ILE A 11 -7.01 12.50 -9.24
N GLU A 12 -5.73 12.21 -9.40
CA GLU A 12 -4.91 12.59 -10.55
C GLU A 12 -4.33 11.33 -11.17
N LEU A 13 -4.31 11.28 -12.51
CA LEU A 13 -3.67 10.21 -13.26
C LEU A 13 -2.35 10.72 -13.84
N HIS A 14 -1.34 9.85 -13.87
CA HIS A 14 -0.12 10.07 -14.62
C HIS A 14 0.39 8.76 -15.18
N ASP A 15 1.19 8.84 -16.23
CA ASP A 15 1.90 7.69 -16.74
C ASP A 15 3.18 7.46 -15.94
N THR A 16 3.48 6.20 -15.67
CA THR A 16 4.74 5.76 -15.07
C THR A 16 5.15 4.45 -15.71
N VAL A 17 6.45 4.27 -15.94
CA VAL A 17 6.97 3.00 -16.47
C VAL A 17 7.32 2.12 -15.28
N PHE A 18 6.73 0.92 -15.23
CA PHE A 18 7.10 -0.06 -14.21
C PHE A 18 8.55 -0.51 -14.43
N LYS A 19 9.19 -0.91 -13.34
CA LYS A 19 10.60 -1.30 -13.33
C LYS A 19 10.80 -2.53 -12.45
N GLY A 20 11.79 -3.33 -12.84
CA GLY A 20 12.23 -4.48 -12.05
C GLY A 20 11.88 -5.82 -12.67
N SER A 21 11.37 -5.85 -13.90
CA SER A 21 11.23 -7.10 -14.66
C SER A 21 12.61 -7.75 -14.82
N PRO A 22 12.75 -9.06 -14.54
CA PRO A 22 13.99 -9.77 -14.79
C PRO A 22 14.33 -9.85 -16.28
N GLU A 23 15.62 -9.78 -16.60
CA GLU A 23 16.22 -10.11 -17.87
C GLU A 23 17.17 -11.31 -17.73
N PHE A 24 17.59 -11.87 -18.86
CA PHE A 24 18.41 -13.08 -18.90
C PHE A 24 19.66 -12.85 -19.76
N LEU A 25 20.82 -13.19 -19.21
CA LEU A 25 22.08 -13.24 -19.96
C LEU A 25 22.07 -14.41 -20.97
N ASP A 26 23.08 -14.44 -21.86
CA ASP A 26 23.24 -15.50 -22.87
C ASP A 26 23.40 -16.91 -22.27
N ASP A 27 23.87 -17.01 -21.02
CA ASP A 27 23.99 -18.27 -20.29
C ASP A 27 22.73 -18.66 -19.49
N GLY A 28 21.68 -17.84 -19.58
CA GLY A 28 20.41 -18.03 -18.87
C GLY A 28 20.37 -17.47 -17.46
N THR A 29 21.45 -16.83 -16.99
CA THR A 29 21.45 -16.18 -15.68
C THR A 29 20.45 -15.03 -15.64
N GLU A 30 19.51 -15.11 -14.70
CA GLU A 30 18.52 -14.07 -14.42
C GLU A 30 19.16 -12.89 -13.66
N TYR A 31 18.82 -11.67 -14.06
CA TYR A 31 19.22 -10.44 -13.38
C TYR A 31 18.14 -9.37 -13.53
N VAL A 32 18.13 -8.37 -12.66
CA VAL A 32 17.31 -7.17 -12.86
C VAL A 32 18.21 -6.07 -13.43
N PRO A 33 17.89 -5.48 -14.60
CA PRO A 33 18.69 -4.40 -15.17
C PRO A 33 18.81 -3.20 -14.22
N ASP A 34 20.03 -2.69 -14.06
CA ASP A 34 20.29 -1.42 -13.38
C ASP A 34 20.39 -0.31 -14.43
N ASP A 35 19.49 0.67 -14.34
CA ASP A 35 19.50 1.85 -15.21
C ASP A 35 20.39 2.97 -14.67
N GLY A 36 21.14 2.71 -13.58
CA GLY A 36 22.06 3.64 -12.95
C GLY A 36 21.38 4.76 -12.16
N ILE A 37 20.05 4.73 -12.03
CA ILE A 37 19.29 5.73 -11.30
C ILE A 37 19.01 5.19 -9.90
N SER A 38 19.61 5.86 -8.91
CA SER A 38 19.36 5.57 -7.50
C SER A 38 17.89 5.80 -7.13
N ARG A 39 17.25 4.76 -6.61
CA ARG A 39 15.84 4.77 -6.15
C ARG A 39 15.72 4.02 -4.81
N PRO A 40 14.65 4.29 -4.04
CA PRO A 40 14.29 3.46 -2.90
C PRO A 40 14.19 1.99 -3.29
N VAL A 41 14.71 1.11 -2.45
CA VAL A 41 14.70 -0.34 -2.67
C VAL A 41 13.66 -0.98 -1.74
N TYR A 42 12.71 -1.70 -2.33
CA TYR A 42 11.60 -2.32 -1.60
C TYR A 42 11.70 -3.85 -1.50
N VAL A 43 12.64 -4.49 -2.18
CA VAL A 43 12.79 -5.96 -2.23
C VAL A 43 14.24 -6.40 -2.05
N GLY A 44 14.45 -7.68 -1.77
CA GLY A 44 15.75 -8.30 -1.52
C GLY A 44 15.91 -8.78 -0.08
N GLU A 45 17.14 -9.16 0.27
CA GLU A 45 17.47 -9.68 1.60
C GLU A 45 17.05 -8.72 2.73
N PRO A 46 16.47 -9.23 3.82
CA PRO A 46 16.00 -8.42 4.94
C PRO A 46 17.05 -7.46 5.48
N ARG A 47 16.71 -6.17 5.50
CA ARG A 47 17.56 -5.11 6.05
C ARG A 47 16.74 -3.90 6.46
N ARG A 48 17.22 -3.19 7.48
CA ARG A 48 16.54 -2.01 8.06
C ARG A 48 16.21 -0.92 7.03
N SER A 49 17.03 -0.75 5.99
CA SER A 49 16.75 0.25 4.95
C SER A 49 15.51 -0.11 4.13
N ILE A 50 15.31 -1.39 3.79
CA ILE A 50 14.08 -1.84 3.10
C ILE A 50 12.87 -1.65 4.02
N ASP A 51 12.99 -2.05 5.29
CA ASP A 51 11.90 -1.89 6.27
C ASP A 51 11.50 -0.44 6.46
N HIS A 52 12.48 0.47 6.42
CA HIS A 52 12.24 1.91 6.48
C HIS A 52 11.43 2.40 5.28
N GLU A 53 11.81 2.03 4.06
CA GLU A 53 11.08 2.43 2.85
C GLU A 53 9.62 1.90 2.86
N TRP A 54 9.41 0.66 3.31
CA TRP A 54 8.05 0.12 3.49
C TRP A 54 7.25 0.88 4.56
N ALA A 55 7.87 1.20 5.70
CA ALA A 55 7.21 1.98 6.73
C ALA A 55 6.76 3.34 6.19
N LEU A 56 7.56 4.00 5.35
CA LEU A 56 7.20 5.27 4.72
C LEU A 56 6.00 5.12 3.77
N LEU A 57 5.83 4.00 3.08
CA LEU A 57 4.69 3.80 2.18
C LEU A 57 3.34 3.84 2.90
N HIS A 58 3.23 3.27 4.11
CA HIS A 58 1.97 3.15 4.85
C HIS A 58 1.97 3.84 6.23
N TRP A 59 2.93 4.72 6.51
CA TRP A 59 2.96 5.54 7.74
C TRP A 59 1.75 6.48 7.83
N GLY A 60 1.24 6.75 9.04
CA GLY A 60 0.09 7.64 9.21
C GLY A 60 -1.19 7.13 8.53
N ARG A 61 -1.29 5.81 8.27
CA ARG A 61 -2.40 5.19 7.53
C ARG A 61 -3.78 5.39 8.16
N PHE A 62 -3.85 5.67 9.46
CA PHE A 62 -5.09 5.87 10.18
C PHE A 62 -5.30 7.34 10.55
N PHE A 63 -6.45 7.90 10.19
CA PHE A 63 -6.84 9.27 10.52
C PHE A 63 -8.31 9.32 10.93
N LEU A 64 -8.70 10.42 11.58
CA LEU A 64 -10.09 10.62 11.98
C LEU A 64 -10.92 11.19 10.83
N LEU A 65 -12.18 10.75 10.75
CA LEU A 65 -13.23 11.35 9.95
C LEU A 65 -14.12 12.22 10.83
N SER A 66 -14.64 13.31 10.26
CA SER A 66 -15.77 14.02 10.84
C SER A 66 -17.01 13.11 10.83
N LYS A 67 -18.02 13.48 11.63
CA LYS A 67 -19.30 12.75 11.63
C LYS A 67 -19.94 12.75 10.24
N GLU A 68 -19.89 13.88 9.55
CA GLU A 68 -20.44 14.08 8.21
C GLU A 68 -19.69 13.20 7.19
N GLU A 69 -18.36 13.16 7.26
CA GLU A 69 -17.53 12.28 6.42
C GLU A 69 -17.85 10.80 6.67
N ALA A 70 -17.97 10.39 7.93
CA ALA A 70 -18.32 9.01 8.29
C ALA A 70 -19.74 8.62 7.84
N GLN A 71 -20.71 9.52 7.97
CA GLN A 71 -22.07 9.32 7.47
C GLN A 71 -22.12 9.22 5.94
N ALA A 72 -21.35 10.06 5.24
CA ALA A 72 -21.26 10.02 3.79
C ALA A 72 -20.61 8.70 3.31
N ALA A 73 -19.57 8.23 3.99
CA ALA A 73 -18.84 7.02 3.61
C ALA A 73 -19.61 5.74 3.93
N TRP A 74 -20.30 5.68 5.07
CA TRP A 74 -20.84 4.43 5.62
C TRP A 74 -22.37 4.42 5.82
N GLY A 75 -23.06 5.50 5.46
CA GLY A 75 -24.50 5.62 5.59
C GLY A 75 -24.97 5.45 7.03
N SER A 76 -26.11 4.77 7.22
CA SER A 76 -26.69 4.54 8.54
C SER A 76 -25.84 3.68 9.48
N LYS A 77 -24.87 2.92 8.94
CA LYS A 77 -23.99 2.05 9.73
C LYS A 77 -22.86 2.80 10.42
N TYR A 78 -22.64 4.08 10.12
CA TYR A 78 -21.46 4.83 10.59
C TYR A 78 -21.23 4.74 12.11
N GLN A 79 -22.31 4.68 12.91
CA GLN A 79 -22.28 4.59 14.37
C GLN A 79 -21.48 3.38 14.90
N GLN A 80 -21.45 2.27 14.16
CA GLN A 80 -20.73 1.06 14.57
C GLN A 80 -19.21 1.20 14.46
N TYR A 81 -18.73 2.24 13.75
CA TYR A 81 -17.30 2.49 13.50
C TYR A 81 -16.74 3.60 14.41
N TRP A 82 -17.50 4.05 15.41
CA TRP A 82 -16.99 4.98 16.42
C TRP A 82 -15.93 4.29 17.27
N SER A 83 -14.76 4.92 17.41
CA SER A 83 -13.69 4.47 18.31
C SER A 83 -13.67 5.33 19.57
N PRO A 84 -14.12 4.80 20.73
CA PRO A 84 -14.07 5.55 21.98
C PRO A 84 -12.63 5.92 22.39
N ARG A 85 -11.66 5.04 22.11
CA ARG A 85 -10.24 5.27 22.44
C ARG A 85 -9.63 6.43 21.66
N GLN A 86 -10.06 6.62 20.42
CA GLN A 86 -9.56 7.68 19.55
C GLN A 86 -10.46 8.92 19.55
N GLY A 87 -11.62 8.86 20.22
CA GLY A 87 -12.59 9.95 20.25
C GLY A 87 -13.15 10.31 18.89
N GLY A 88 -13.27 9.34 17.97
CA GLY A 88 -13.60 9.65 16.58
C GLY A 88 -13.86 8.41 15.72
N TYR A 89 -14.17 8.65 14.45
CA TYR A 89 -14.28 7.61 13.43
C TYR A 89 -12.91 7.38 12.80
N VAL A 90 -12.27 6.26 13.10
CA VAL A 90 -10.95 5.93 12.55
C VAL A 90 -11.14 5.33 11.16
N ALA A 91 -10.43 5.87 10.18
CA ALA A 91 -10.42 5.34 8.82
C ALA A 91 -8.99 5.27 8.28
N ALA A 92 -8.80 4.44 7.27
CA ALA A 92 -7.64 4.43 6.41
C ALA A 92 -8.10 4.49 4.96
N LEU A 93 -7.24 4.96 4.06
CA LEU A 93 -7.45 4.68 2.64
C LEU A 93 -7.13 3.22 2.37
N GLU A 94 -7.93 2.59 1.51
CA GLU A 94 -7.76 1.19 1.07
C GLU A 94 -6.30 0.89 0.67
N VAL A 95 -5.70 1.75 -0.18
CA VAL A 95 -4.30 1.57 -0.63
C VAL A 95 -3.29 1.52 0.52
N MET A 96 -3.54 2.22 1.63
CA MET A 96 -2.64 2.20 2.80
C MET A 96 -2.74 0.88 3.55
N HIS A 97 -3.94 0.28 3.62
CA HIS A 97 -4.13 -1.05 4.19
C HIS A 97 -3.55 -2.12 3.26
N THR A 98 -3.79 -2.03 1.95
CA THR A 98 -3.22 -2.96 0.97
C THR A 98 -1.69 -2.98 1.00
N LEU A 99 -1.03 -1.81 1.12
CA LEU A 99 0.44 -1.74 1.24
C LEU A 99 0.96 -2.32 2.56
N HIS A 100 0.24 -2.10 3.66
CA HIS A 100 0.55 -2.73 4.94
C HIS A 100 0.44 -4.27 4.86
N CYS A 101 -0.63 -4.79 4.24
CA CYS A 101 -0.81 -6.22 3.99
C CYS A 101 0.32 -6.80 3.13
N LEU A 102 0.74 -6.08 2.08
CA LEU A 102 1.85 -6.49 1.22
C LEU A 102 3.18 -6.51 1.98
N ASP A 103 3.45 -5.55 2.87
CA ASP A 103 4.65 -5.57 3.73
C ASP A 103 4.65 -6.77 4.69
N HIS A 104 3.50 -7.12 5.27
CA HIS A 104 3.38 -8.32 6.09
C HIS A 104 3.67 -9.59 5.30
N ILE A 105 3.17 -9.71 4.06
CA ILE A 105 3.48 -10.85 3.19
C ILE A 105 4.97 -10.86 2.84
N ARG A 106 5.57 -9.72 2.48
CA ARG A 106 7.01 -9.62 2.22
C ARG A 106 7.83 -10.15 3.40
N LYS A 107 7.53 -9.69 4.63
CA LYS A 107 8.22 -10.15 5.86
C LYS A 107 8.00 -11.63 6.12
N SER A 108 6.81 -12.15 5.79
CA SER A 108 6.47 -13.56 5.97
C SER A 108 7.34 -14.54 5.17
N LEU A 109 7.97 -14.07 4.09
CA LEU A 109 8.90 -14.84 3.27
C LEU A 109 10.26 -15.09 3.97
N TYR A 110 10.55 -14.36 5.05
CA TYR A 110 11.81 -14.47 5.81
C TYR A 110 11.53 -14.73 7.30
N PRO A 111 10.94 -15.88 7.66
CA PRO A 111 10.53 -16.18 9.03
C PRO A 111 11.69 -16.25 10.04
N GLU A 112 12.90 -16.55 9.56
CA GLU A 112 14.12 -16.56 10.39
C GLU A 112 14.59 -15.15 10.77
N HIS A 113 14.19 -14.13 10.01
CA HIS A 113 14.53 -12.72 10.27
C HIS A 113 13.39 -11.97 10.94
N TYR A 114 12.16 -12.19 10.48
CA TYR A 114 10.96 -11.57 11.02
C TYR A 114 10.14 -12.61 11.79
N THR A 115 10.46 -12.73 13.08
CA THR A 115 9.68 -13.59 13.99
C THR A 115 8.33 -12.92 14.26
N GLU A 116 7.25 -13.60 13.90
CA GLU A 116 5.89 -13.11 14.11
C GLU A 116 5.33 -13.68 15.41
N ASP A 117 5.45 -12.91 16.49
CA ASP A 117 4.92 -13.27 17.81
C ASP A 117 3.51 -12.69 18.06
N SER A 118 2.91 -12.04 17.05
CA SER A 118 1.59 -11.43 17.20
C SER A 118 0.47 -12.46 17.12
N PRO A 119 -0.51 -12.42 18.05
CA PRO A 119 -1.70 -13.28 17.98
C PRO A 119 -2.62 -12.92 16.80
N VAL A 120 -2.40 -11.75 16.16
CA VAL A 120 -3.27 -11.21 15.12
C VAL A 120 -2.73 -11.50 13.71
N HIS A 121 -1.42 -11.74 13.55
CA HIS A 121 -0.77 -11.90 12.23
C HIS A 121 -0.38 -13.36 11.89
N GLY A 122 -1.07 -14.32 12.48
CA GLY A 122 -0.95 -15.74 12.12
C GLY A 122 -1.49 -16.06 10.72
N THR A 123 -1.53 -17.35 10.36
CA THR A 123 -1.88 -17.84 9.01
C THR A 123 -3.18 -17.24 8.45
N LEU A 124 -4.26 -17.19 9.25
CA LEU A 124 -5.54 -16.65 8.79
C LEU A 124 -5.46 -15.18 8.36
N HIS A 125 -4.62 -14.38 9.01
CA HIS A 125 -4.42 -12.98 8.64
C HIS A 125 -3.61 -12.87 7.36
N ARG A 126 -2.62 -13.75 7.16
CA ARG A 126 -1.84 -13.82 5.91
C ARG A 126 -2.74 -14.21 4.73
N ASP A 127 -3.63 -15.17 4.92
CA ASP A 127 -4.64 -15.55 3.92
C ASP A 127 -5.57 -14.39 3.58
N HIS A 128 -6.01 -13.64 4.60
CA HIS A 128 -6.80 -12.42 4.41
C HIS A 128 -6.02 -11.36 3.61
N CYS A 129 -4.75 -11.10 3.94
CA CYS A 129 -3.91 -10.17 3.19
C CYS A 129 -3.77 -10.57 1.72
N LEU A 130 -3.56 -11.86 1.43
CA LEU A 130 -3.42 -12.38 0.08
C LEU A 130 -4.73 -12.24 -0.71
N ASP A 131 -5.86 -12.62 -0.13
CA ASP A 131 -7.15 -12.49 -0.81
C ASP A 131 -7.54 -11.01 -1.00
N HIS A 132 -7.23 -10.15 -0.03
CA HIS A 132 -7.45 -8.71 -0.14
C HIS A 132 -6.62 -8.12 -1.29
N LEU A 133 -5.33 -8.44 -1.39
CA LEU A 133 -4.49 -8.03 -2.53
C LEU A 133 -5.06 -8.50 -3.87
N ARG A 134 -5.49 -9.75 -3.97
CA ARG A 134 -6.17 -10.28 -5.16
C ARG A 134 -7.39 -9.44 -5.53
N GLN A 135 -8.25 -9.12 -4.55
CA GLN A 135 -9.44 -8.28 -4.77
C GLN A 135 -9.05 -6.87 -5.24
N THR A 136 -8.04 -6.24 -4.63
CA THR A 136 -7.57 -4.90 -5.02
C THR A 136 -6.99 -4.90 -6.43
N ILE A 137 -6.21 -5.91 -6.82
CA ILE A 137 -5.67 -6.03 -8.19
C ILE A 137 -6.82 -6.17 -9.20
N MET A 138 -7.80 -7.03 -8.94
CA MET A 138 -8.97 -7.21 -9.81
C MET A 138 -9.88 -5.97 -9.86
N CYS A 139 -9.94 -5.19 -8.77
CA CYS A 139 -10.71 -3.94 -8.72
C CYS A 139 -10.08 -2.84 -9.57
N ASN A 140 -8.75 -2.73 -9.54
CA ASN A 140 -8.02 -1.74 -10.35
C ASN A 140 -7.92 -2.16 -11.82
N ALA A 141 -7.79 -3.48 -12.09
CA ALA A 141 -7.84 -4.09 -13.43
C ALA A 141 -7.03 -3.32 -14.48
N ASP A 142 -5.73 -3.19 -14.27
CA ASP A 142 -4.84 -2.53 -15.22
C ASP A 142 -4.87 -3.26 -16.59
N LEU A 143 -5.14 -2.50 -17.64
CA LEU A 143 -5.30 -2.99 -19.01
C LEU A 143 -4.09 -2.71 -19.91
N THR A 144 -2.97 -2.24 -19.34
CA THR A 144 -1.72 -2.07 -20.11
C THR A 144 -1.31 -3.38 -20.78
N PRO A 145 -1.16 -3.41 -22.12
CA PRO A 145 -0.66 -4.59 -22.80
C PRO A 145 0.83 -4.77 -22.49
N ILE A 146 1.20 -5.94 -21.97
CA ILE A 146 2.59 -6.32 -21.69
C ILE A 146 3.07 -7.35 -22.72
N PRO A 147 4.18 -7.11 -23.44
CA PRO A 147 4.67 -8.05 -24.45
C PRO A 147 5.33 -9.28 -23.82
N SER A 148 5.35 -10.37 -24.58
CA SER A 148 6.22 -11.52 -24.31
C SER A 148 7.43 -11.47 -25.25
N ARG A 149 8.65 -11.48 -24.71
CA ARG A 149 9.90 -11.40 -25.47
C ARG A 149 10.61 -12.73 -25.49
N PHE A 150 11.08 -13.17 -26.66
CA PHE A 150 11.86 -14.40 -26.79
C PHE A 150 13.29 -14.19 -26.27
N TYR A 151 13.75 -15.08 -25.39
CA TYR A 151 15.13 -15.14 -24.92
C TYR A 151 15.78 -16.42 -25.43
N LEU A 152 16.84 -16.28 -26.25
CA LEU A 152 17.54 -17.43 -26.84
C LEU A 152 18.12 -18.36 -25.75
N SER A 153 18.61 -17.79 -24.66
CA SER A 153 19.17 -18.52 -23.51
C SER A 153 18.15 -19.38 -22.78
N LEU A 154 16.87 -19.02 -22.83
CA LEU A 154 15.77 -19.81 -22.26
C LEU A 154 15.14 -20.75 -23.28
N GLY A 155 15.29 -20.46 -24.58
CA GLY A 155 14.55 -21.16 -25.64
C GLY A 155 13.04 -20.92 -25.60
N ASP A 156 12.58 -19.88 -24.87
CA ASP A 156 11.17 -19.54 -24.67
C ASP A 156 10.96 -18.03 -24.52
N ASN A 157 9.70 -17.61 -24.47
CA ASN A 157 9.30 -16.25 -24.18
C ASN A 157 9.19 -15.98 -22.68
N TYR A 158 9.53 -14.76 -22.27
CA TYR A 158 9.25 -14.24 -20.92
C TYR A 158 8.49 -12.92 -20.99
N ILE A 159 7.69 -12.62 -19.97
CA ILE A 159 6.86 -11.41 -19.92
C ILE A 159 7.72 -10.20 -19.59
N ASP A 160 7.60 -9.15 -20.40
CA ASP A 160 8.18 -7.84 -20.14
C ASP A 160 7.09 -6.92 -19.59
N SER A 161 7.06 -6.79 -18.26
CA SER A 161 6.12 -5.91 -17.55
C SER A 161 6.65 -4.50 -17.33
N ASP A 162 7.84 -4.15 -17.81
CA ASP A 162 8.43 -2.81 -17.66
C ASP A 162 7.87 -1.83 -18.72
N GLN A 163 6.54 -1.78 -18.81
CA GLN A 163 5.80 -0.99 -19.79
C GLN A 163 5.24 0.30 -19.16
N PRO A 164 4.79 1.27 -19.98
CA PRO A 164 4.06 2.43 -19.48
C PRO A 164 2.67 2.05 -18.94
N HIS A 165 2.40 2.41 -17.69
CA HIS A 165 1.11 2.24 -17.01
C HIS A 165 0.51 3.59 -16.66
N THR A 166 -0.81 3.71 -16.73
CA THR A 166 -1.53 4.89 -16.23
C THR A 166 -1.94 4.66 -14.78
N CYS A 167 -1.30 5.37 -13.86
CA CYS A 167 -1.49 5.19 -12.42
C CYS A 167 -2.11 6.42 -11.76
N ARG A 168 -2.66 6.23 -10.56
CA ARG A 168 -2.97 7.37 -9.67
C ARG A 168 -1.67 7.99 -9.18
N ASN A 169 -1.65 9.32 -9.06
CA ASN A 169 -0.48 10.03 -8.54
C ASN A 169 -0.23 9.70 -7.06
N TRP A 170 0.74 8.81 -6.82
CA TRP A 170 1.06 8.29 -5.50
C TRP A 170 1.48 9.41 -4.54
N ASN A 171 2.31 10.34 -4.99
CA ASN A 171 2.80 11.45 -4.16
C ASN A 171 1.64 12.32 -3.66
N ARG A 172 0.67 12.64 -4.54
CA ARG A 172 -0.51 13.43 -4.13
C ARG A 172 -1.40 12.68 -3.13
N ILE A 173 -1.58 11.38 -3.31
CA ILE A 173 -2.29 10.55 -2.32
C ILE A 173 -1.55 10.57 -0.99
N ARG A 174 -0.21 10.47 -1.05
CA ARG A 174 0.62 10.37 0.14
C ARG A 174 0.69 11.65 0.95
N ASP A 175 0.81 12.78 0.27
CA ASP A 175 0.72 14.12 0.86
C ASP A 175 -0.63 14.32 1.54
N TRP A 176 -1.72 13.94 0.89
CA TRP A 176 -3.05 14.04 1.48
C TRP A 176 -3.22 13.19 2.74
N VAL A 177 -2.72 11.95 2.74
CA VAL A 177 -2.77 11.10 3.94
C VAL A 177 -1.96 11.71 5.08
N SER A 178 -0.78 12.26 4.80
CA SER A 178 0.02 12.96 5.81
C SER A 178 -0.72 14.17 6.38
N GLU A 179 -1.34 14.99 5.53
CA GLU A 179 -2.15 16.14 5.97
C GLU A 179 -3.36 15.74 6.81
N ARG A 180 -3.99 14.58 6.52
CA ARG A 180 -5.09 14.02 7.31
C ARG A 180 -4.64 13.42 8.63
N TYR A 181 -3.45 12.85 8.67
CA TYR A 181 -2.90 12.22 9.86
C TYR A 181 -2.56 13.25 10.94
N ASN A 182 -1.76 14.26 10.59
CA ASN A 182 -1.28 15.26 11.55
C ASN A 182 -1.00 16.65 10.97
N GLY A 183 -1.46 16.93 9.75
CA GLY A 183 -1.32 18.23 9.10
C GLY A 183 -2.56 19.12 9.24
N SER A 184 -2.72 20.02 8.29
CA SER A 184 -3.77 21.05 8.28
C SER A 184 -5.19 20.50 8.03
N LEU A 185 -5.29 19.28 7.50
CA LEU A 185 -6.57 18.61 7.20
C LEU A 185 -7.00 17.63 8.29
N ALA A 186 -6.23 17.52 9.39
CA ALA A 186 -6.52 16.60 10.48
C ALA A 186 -7.84 16.96 11.18
N VAL A 187 -8.67 15.94 11.42
CA VAL A 187 -9.90 16.09 12.21
C VAL A 187 -9.56 15.86 13.68
N PRO A 188 -9.87 16.81 14.58
CA PRO A 188 -9.57 16.64 16.00
C PRO A 188 -10.48 15.58 16.63
N PRO A 189 -10.00 14.86 17.68
CA PRO A 189 -10.84 13.96 18.45
C PRO A 189 -11.93 14.74 19.20
N ALA A 190 -12.99 14.03 19.61
CA ALA A 190 -14.08 14.60 20.38
C ALA A 190 -13.57 15.29 21.67
N PRO A 191 -14.19 16.40 22.09
CA PRO A 191 -13.82 17.09 23.32
C PRO A 191 -13.77 16.14 24.53
N GLY A 192 -12.71 16.24 25.33
CA GLY A 192 -12.51 15.40 26.52
C GLY A 192 -11.92 14.02 26.25
N THR A 193 -11.57 13.69 25.00
CA THR A 193 -10.86 12.45 24.67
C THR A 193 -9.45 12.48 25.25
N ILE A 194 -9.11 11.47 26.06
CA ILE A 194 -7.75 11.25 26.55
C ILE A 194 -7.08 10.24 25.63
N LEU A 195 -6.21 10.74 24.74
CA LEU A 195 -5.41 9.88 23.87
C LEU A 195 -4.37 9.16 24.73
N THR A 196 -4.49 7.85 24.82
CA THR A 196 -3.37 7.00 25.26
C THR A 196 -2.47 6.76 24.04
N ALA A 197 -1.16 6.57 24.25
CA ALA A 197 -0.20 6.33 23.17
C ALA A 197 -0.80 5.30 22.18
N SER A 198 -0.93 5.69 20.92
CA SER A 198 -1.73 4.92 19.98
C SER A 198 -1.04 3.59 19.67
N GLU A 199 -1.79 2.48 19.69
CA GLU A 199 -1.34 1.18 19.17
C GLU A 199 -1.04 1.22 17.64
N TRP A 200 -1.21 2.38 17.01
CA TRP A 200 -1.19 2.61 15.56
C TRP A 200 0.04 3.39 15.07
N SER A 201 0.93 3.81 15.98
CA SER A 201 2.19 4.51 15.69
C SER A 201 3.35 3.56 15.48
#